data_AF-A0A2M8H0Y9-F1
#
_entry.id   AF-A0A2M8H0Y9-F1
#
_cell.length_a   1.000
_cell.length_b   1.000
_cell.length_c   1.000
_cell.angle_alpha   90.00
_cell.angle_beta   90.00
_cell.angle_gamma   90.00
#
_symmetry.space_group_name_H-M   'P 1'
#
loop_
_entity.id
_entity.type
_entity.pdbx_description
1 polymer ?
#
loop_
_entity_poly.entity_id
_entity_poly.type
_entity_poly.pdbx_seq_one_letter_code
_entity_poly.pdbx_strand_id
1 'polypeptide(L)' 'MAMKKTQLFDEQVMQQIDQFKEIFNTAAVEYDQIAESYLLGETNRQSRKAAFKNTQKAFSRLMKLHDKYLSGQAYNSSQL' A
#
# COMPACT_ATOMS: atom_id res chain seq x y z
N MET A 1 5.79 -24.60 21.78
CA MET A 1 5.84 -23.11 21.94
C MET A 1 6.13 -22.34 20.64
N ALA A 2 6.32 -22.99 19.47
CA ALA A 2 6.62 -22.28 18.21
C ALA A 2 5.38 -21.69 17.49
N MET A 3 4.21 -22.36 17.53
CA MET A 3 2.99 -21.91 16.82
C MET A 3 2.49 -20.51 17.21
N LYS A 4 2.65 -20.10 18.48
CA LYS A 4 2.20 -18.77 18.94
C LYS A 4 3.01 -17.61 18.34
N LYS A 5 4.29 -17.83 17.97
CA LYS A 5 5.13 -16.77 17.41
C LYS A 5 4.80 -16.48 15.94
N THR A 6 4.44 -17.49 15.17
CA THR A 6 4.08 -17.36 13.76
C THR A 6 2.73 -16.66 13.58
N GLN A 7 1.72 -17.03 14.37
CA GLN A 7 0.41 -16.36 14.38
C GLN A 7 0.51 -14.87 14.74
N LEU A 8 1.33 -14.51 15.73
CA LEU A 8 1.51 -13.12 16.14
C LEU A 8 2.21 -12.27 15.05
N PHE A 9 3.12 -12.87 14.28
CA PHE A 9 3.81 -12.20 13.17
C PHE A 9 2.86 -11.97 11.98
N ASP A 10 2.07 -12.98 11.61
CA ASP A 10 1.09 -12.86 10.54
C ASP A 10 0.03 -11.79 10.85
N GLU A 11 -0.49 -11.73 12.09
CA GLU A 11 -1.44 -10.69 12.51
C GLU A 11 -0.85 -9.28 12.46
N GLN A 12 0.40 -9.11 12.89
CA GLN A 12 1.08 -7.81 12.87
C GLN A 12 1.34 -7.31 11.45
N VAL A 13 1.75 -8.20 10.53
CA VAL A 13 2.02 -7.82 9.14
C VAL A 13 0.71 -7.56 8.39
N MET A 14 -0.34 -8.34 8.63
CA MET A 14 -1.66 -8.10 8.03
C MET A 14 -2.27 -6.77 8.51
N GLN A 15 -2.16 -6.44 9.81
CA GLN A 15 -2.56 -5.12 10.31
C GLN A 15 -1.82 -3.97 9.62
N GLN A 16 -0.52 -4.12 9.35
CA GLN A 16 0.24 -3.10 8.62
C GLN A 16 -0.22 -2.99 7.16
N ILE A 17 -0.49 -4.12 6.50
CA ILE A 17 -1.02 -4.12 5.12
C ILE A 17 -2.36 -3.40 5.05
N ASP A 18 -3.27 -3.65 6.00
CA ASP A 18 -4.59 -3.02 6.05
C ASP A 18 -4.48 -1.51 6.28
N GLN A 19 -3.63 -1.06 7.21
CA GLN A 19 -3.37 0.37 7.41
C GLN A 19 -2.82 1.05 6.15
N PHE A 20 -1.92 0.38 5.42
CA PHE A 20 -1.36 0.95 4.18
C PHE A 20 -2.33 0.92 3.01
N LYS A 21 -3.28 -0.01 2.99
CA LYS A 21 -4.38 -0.05 2.00
C LYS A 21 -5.25 1.19 2.09
N GLU A 22 -5.63 1.61 3.30
CA GLU A 22 -6.41 2.84 3.49
C GLU A 22 -5.68 4.06 2.95
N ILE A 23 -4.39 4.21 3.29
CA ILE A 23 -3.54 5.31 2.79
C ILE A 23 -3.46 5.30 1.26
N PHE A 24 -3.32 4.12 0.65
CA PHE A 24 -3.29 3.97 -0.80
C PHE A 24 -4.63 4.35 -1.44
N ASN A 25 -5.75 3.88 -0.90
CA ASN A 25 -7.09 4.17 -1.41
C ASN A 25 -7.36 5.68 -1.38
N THR A 26 -7.03 6.36 -0.28
CA THR A 26 -7.18 7.82 -0.18
C THR A 26 -6.34 8.53 -1.25
N ALA A 27 -5.06 8.15 -1.40
CA ALA A 27 -4.19 8.74 -2.42
C ALA A 27 -4.64 8.45 -3.86
N ALA A 28 -5.33 7.33 -4.11
CA ALA A 28 -5.90 7.00 -5.41
C ALA A 28 -7.12 7.87 -5.72
N VAL A 29 -8.05 8.00 -4.76
CA VAL A 29 -9.23 8.86 -4.90
C VAL A 29 -8.85 10.33 -5.09
N GLU A 30 -7.88 10.85 -4.32
CA GLU A 30 -7.37 12.22 -4.49
C GLU A 30 -6.79 12.44 -5.90
N TYR A 31 -6.08 11.44 -6.44
CA TYR A 31 -5.55 11.52 -7.79
C TYR A 31 -6.65 11.56 -8.84
N ASP A 32 -7.66 10.71 -8.71
CA ASP A 32 -8.80 10.67 -9.65
C ASP A 32 -9.57 12.00 -9.63
N GLN A 33 -9.85 12.56 -8.45
CA GLN A 33 -10.50 13.88 -8.31
C GLN A 33 -9.69 15.00 -8.96
N ILE A 34 -8.37 15.04 -8.73
CA ILE A 34 -7.50 16.05 -9.35
C ILE A 34 -7.41 15.85 -10.87
N ALA A 35 -7.44 14.60 -11.34
CA ALA A 35 -7.45 14.29 -12.76
C ALA A 35 -8.75 14.76 -13.44
N GLU A 36 -9.90 14.53 -12.80
CA GLU A 36 -11.21 15.05 -13.25
C GLU A 36 -11.23 16.58 -13.29
N SER A 37 -10.83 17.25 -12.20
CA SER A 37 -10.75 18.71 -12.19
C SER A 37 -9.75 19.28 -13.21
N TYR A 38 -8.69 18.55 -13.56
CA TYR A 38 -7.79 18.96 -14.66
C TYR A 38 -8.49 18.88 -16.02
N LEU A 39 -9.31 17.84 -16.28
CA LEU A 39 -10.10 17.72 -17.51
C LEU A 39 -11.15 18.83 -17.62
N LEU A 40 -11.69 19.28 -16.47
CA LEU A 40 -12.61 20.42 -16.38
C LEU A 40 -11.91 21.79 -16.44
N GLY A 41 -10.57 21.82 -16.45
CA GLY A 41 -9.77 23.05 -16.51
C GLY A 41 -9.63 23.80 -15.17
N GLU A 42 -10.05 23.18 -14.06
CA GLU A 42 -10.10 23.77 -12.72
C GLU A 42 -8.77 23.66 -11.96
N THR A 43 -7.88 22.73 -12.38
CA THR A 43 -6.56 22.55 -11.77
C THR A 43 -5.45 22.55 -12.81
N ASN A 44 -4.21 22.79 -12.37
CA ASN A 44 -3.06 22.83 -13.26
C ASN A 44 -2.37 21.45 -13.38
N ARG A 45 -1.58 21.30 -14.46
CA ARG A 45 -0.83 20.06 -14.76
C ARG A 45 0.14 19.65 -13.64
N GLN A 46 0.64 20.60 -12.85
CA GLN A 46 1.62 20.33 -11.78
C GLN A 46 0.95 19.62 -10.60
N SER A 47 -0.25 20.06 -10.18
CA SER A 47 -1.04 19.40 -9.13
C SER A 47 -1.35 17.94 -9.47
N ARG A 48 -1.77 17.68 -10.72
CA ARG A 48 -2.00 16.31 -11.22
C ARG A 48 -0.74 15.44 -11.17
N LYS A 49 0.41 16.00 -11.55
CA LYS A 49 1.70 15.28 -11.53
C LYS A 49 2.14 14.96 -10.10
N ALA A 50 1.89 15.86 -9.16
CA ALA A 50 2.21 15.65 -7.75
C ALA A 50 1.32 14.54 -7.15
N ALA A 51 0.01 14.60 -7.39
CA ALA A 51 -0.95 13.59 -6.96
C ALA A 51 -0.58 12.19 -7.50
N PHE A 52 -0.32 12.08 -8.82
CA PHE A 52 0.12 10.82 -9.43
C PHE A 52 1.36 10.22 -8.75
N LYS A 53 2.37 11.06 -8.47
CA LYS A 53 3.61 10.64 -7.82
C LYS A 53 3.35 10.14 -6.39
N ASN A 54 2.42 10.76 -5.67
CA ASN A 54 2.04 10.36 -4.32
C ASN A 54 1.34 8.99 -4.34
N THR A 55 0.38 8.78 -5.24
CA THR A 55 -0.30 7.49 -5.43
C THR A 55 0.69 6.39 -5.80
N GLN A 56 1.61 6.65 -6.73
CA GLN A 56 2.67 5.70 -7.11
C GLN A 56 3.58 5.32 -5.93
N LYS A 57 3.93 6.30 -5.08
CA LYS A 57 4.75 6.06 -3.88
C LYS A 57 4.01 5.24 -2.83
N ALA A 58 2.71 5.48 -2.64
CA ALA A 58 1.86 4.70 -1.74
C ALA A 58 1.76 3.24 -2.21
N PHE A 59 1.49 3.03 -3.51
CA PHE A 59 1.46 1.70 -4.12
C PHE A 59 2.78 0.93 -3.93
N SER A 60 3.91 1.58 -4.20
CA SER A 60 5.23 0.96 -4.05
C SER A 60 5.53 0.52 -2.61
N ARG A 61 4.98 1.24 -1.61
CA ARG A 61 5.13 0.85 -0.19
C ARG A 61 4.27 -0.35 0.16
N LEU A 62 3.03 -0.38 -0.33
CA LEU A 62 2.12 -1.50 -0.16
C LEU A 62 2.71 -2.79 -0.76
N MET A 63 3.23 -2.71 -1.99
CA MET A 63 3.89 -3.85 -2.65
C MET A 63 5.08 -4.38 -1.86
N LYS A 64 5.94 -3.50 -1.30
CA LYS A 64 7.07 -3.93 -0.46
C LYS A 64 6.62 -4.64 0.82
N LEU A 65 5.52 -4.21 1.44
CA LEU A 65 4.96 -4.88 2.62
C LEU A 65 4.37 -6.24 2.26
N HIS A 66 3.67 -6.31 1.13
CA HIS A 66 3.14 -7.55 0.59
C HIS A 66 4.26 -8.56 0.26
N ASP A 67 5.34 -8.13 -0.38
CA ASP A 67 6.49 -8.99 -0.67
C ASP A 67 7.18 -9.49 0.61
N LYS A 68 7.30 -8.62 1.63
CA LYS A 68 7.81 -9.03 2.95
C LYS A 68 6.93 -10.10 3.59
N TYR A 69 5.60 -9.94 3.53
CA TYR A 69 4.66 -10.94 4.03
C TYR A 69 4.85 -12.29 3.33
N LEU A 70 4.85 -12.30 2.00
CA LEU A 70 5.05 -13.53 1.21
C LEU A 70 6.40 -14.19 1.50
N SER A 71 7.48 -13.41 1.60
CA SER A 71 8.82 -13.93 1.93
C SER A 71 8.88 -14.52 3.36
N GLY A 72 8.21 -13.91 4.33
CA GLY A 72 8.12 -14.39 5.70
C GLY A 72 7.31 -15.69 5.81
N GLN A 73 6.24 -15.82 5.04
CA GLN A 73 5.46 -17.05 4.93
C GLN A 73 6.27 -18.19 4.28
N ALA A 74 7.00 -17.91 3.19
CA ALA A 74 7.83 -18.90 2.50
C ALA A 74 8.98 -19.44 3.38
N TYR A 75 9.62 -18.56 4.15
CA TYR A 75 10.69 -18.96 5.09
C TYR A 75 10.15 -19.85 6.22
N ASN A 76 8.98 -19.54 6.76
CA ASN A 76 8.34 -20.34 7.82
C ASN A 76 7.82 -21.70 7.32
N SER A 77 7.36 -21.78 6.07
CA SER A 77 6.93 -23.05 5.45
C SER A 77 8.09 -23.99 5.09
N SER A 78 9.33 -23.48 5.01
CA SER A 78 10.52 -24.26 4.66
C SER A 78 11.32 -24.75 5.89
N GLN A 79 10.92 -24.36 7.10
CA GLN A 79 11.53 -24.79 8.38
C GLN A 79 10.66 -25.78 9.18
N LEU A 80 9.45 -26.09 8.68
CA LEU A 80 8.58 -27.15 9.19
C LEU A 80 8.89 -28.48 8.50
#